data_AF-A0A931B884-F1
#
_entry.id   AF-A0A931B884-F1
#
_cell.length_a   1.000
_cell.length_b   1.000
_cell.length_c   1.000
_cell.angle_alpha   90.00
_cell.angle_beta   90.00
_cell.angle_gamma   90.00
#
_symmetry.space_group_name_H-M   'P 1'
#
loop_
_entity.id
_entity.type
_entity.pdbx_description
1 polymer ?
#
loop_
_entity_poly.entity_id
_entity_poly.type
_entity_poly.pdbx_seq_one_letter_code
_entity_poly.pdbx_strand_id
1 'polypeptide(L)'
;MDAHADPTSSTEPEPMRAAEAVDENVYDSVHRLRADAWASLEEAARRLATLPRTSDARPDLDARVEELLDLLGPIESCWSAPGTAAVRELRALHRAGDARKLTDRLTEVRQPFSG
;
A
#
# COMPACT_ATOMS: atom_id res chain seq x y z
N MET A 1 -12.36 28.67 -60.18
CA MET A 1 -13.25 28.63 -58.99
C MET A 1 -12.87 27.36 -58.27
N ASP A 2 -11.92 27.54 -57.35
CA ASP A 2 -11.00 26.52 -56.87
C ASP A 2 -11.66 25.43 -56.04
N ALA A 3 -11.21 24.20 -56.28
CA ALA A 3 -11.38 23.07 -55.40
C ALA A 3 -10.22 23.05 -54.39
N HIS A 4 -10.53 22.97 -53.10
CA HIS A 4 -9.69 22.23 -52.16
C HIS A 4 -10.53 21.84 -50.93
N ALA A 5 -10.84 20.54 -50.84
CA ALA A 5 -10.85 19.84 -49.55
C ALA A 5 -9.42 19.91 -48.99
N ASP A 6 -9.13 19.86 -47.70
CA ASP A 6 -9.43 18.77 -46.78
C ASP A 6 -8.76 19.12 -45.41
N PRO A 7 -8.60 18.21 -44.42
CA PRO A 7 -9.37 18.19 -43.18
C PRO A 7 -8.44 18.27 -41.96
N THR A 8 -8.90 17.79 -40.80
CA THR A 8 -8.11 17.52 -39.59
C THR A 8 -7.69 18.75 -38.76
N SER A 9 -8.63 19.28 -37.97
CA SER A 9 -8.28 19.53 -36.56
C SER A 9 -8.11 18.17 -35.90
N SER A 10 -7.01 17.49 -36.21
CA SER A 10 -6.45 16.49 -35.32
C SER A 10 -5.95 17.28 -34.13
N THR A 11 -6.74 17.33 -33.06
CA THR A 11 -6.21 17.62 -31.73
C THR A 11 -5.24 16.48 -31.43
N GLU A 12 -4.00 16.62 -31.89
CA GLU A 12 -2.91 15.79 -31.42
C GLU A 12 -2.87 15.95 -29.90
N PRO A 13 -2.90 14.84 -29.14
CA PRO A 13 -2.80 14.94 -27.70
C PRO A 13 -1.44 15.54 -27.36
N GLU A 14 -1.43 16.76 -26.83
CA GLU A 14 -0.20 17.43 -26.39
C GLU A 14 0.56 16.50 -25.43
N PRO A 15 1.82 16.15 -25.73
CA PRO A 15 2.57 15.12 -25.00
C PRO A 15 2.74 15.44 -23.50
N MET A 16 2.66 16.72 -23.12
CA MET A 16 2.73 17.17 -21.73
C MET A 16 1.51 16.75 -20.90
N ARG A 17 0.29 16.85 -21.46
CA ARG A 17 -0.94 16.43 -20.75
C ARG A 17 -1.02 14.91 -20.58
N ALA A 18 -0.48 14.16 -21.54
CA ALA A 18 -0.40 12.71 -21.43
C ALA A 18 0.56 12.27 -20.31
N ALA A 19 1.70 12.95 -20.14
CA ALA A 19 2.64 12.67 -19.06
C ALA A 19 2.07 12.97 -17.67
N GLU A 20 1.45 14.15 -17.48
CA GLU A 20 0.82 14.54 -16.20
C GLU A 20 -0.31 13.57 -15.80
N ALA A 21 -1.16 13.17 -16.75
CA ALA A 21 -2.23 12.20 -16.49
C ALA A 21 -1.70 10.79 -16.15
N VAL A 22 -0.53 10.41 -16.67
CA VAL A 22 0.13 9.14 -16.29
C VAL A 22 0.65 9.21 -14.86
N ASP A 23 1.30 10.32 -14.48
CA ASP A 23 1.80 10.53 -13.11
C ASP A 23 0.66 10.55 -12.07
N GLU A 24 -0.48 11.20 -12.37
CA GLU A 24 -1.66 11.18 -11.51
C GLU A 24 -2.24 9.75 -11.34
N ASN A 25 -2.38 9.01 -12.44
CA ASN A 25 -2.88 7.63 -12.39
C ASN A 25 -1.94 6.69 -11.62
N VAL A 26 -0.63 6.88 -11.76
CA VAL A 26 0.38 6.11 -11.00
C VAL A 26 0.28 6.45 -9.52
N TYR A 27 0.21 7.74 -9.17
CA TYR A 27 0.07 8.18 -7.78
C TYR A 27 -1.20 7.59 -7.13
N ASP A 28 -2.35 7.67 -7.81
CA ASP A 28 -3.62 7.11 -7.33
C ASP A 28 -3.56 5.59 -7.15
N SER A 29 -2.89 4.90 -8.08
CA SER A 29 -2.70 3.45 -8.01
C SER A 29 -1.81 3.06 -6.83
N VAL A 30 -0.72 3.78 -6.59
CA VAL A 30 0.17 3.50 -5.45
C VAL A 30 -0.53 3.88 -4.13
N HIS A 31 -1.29 4.97 -4.09
CA HIS A 31 -2.08 5.35 -2.92
C HIS A 31 -3.09 4.26 -2.54
N ARG A 32 -3.78 3.70 -3.54
CA ARG A 32 -4.73 2.59 -3.33
C ARG A 32 -4.02 1.31 -2.91
N LEU A 33 -2.95 0.93 -3.59
CA LEU A 33 -2.13 -0.23 -3.24
C LEU A 33 -1.63 -0.14 -1.79
N ARG A 34 -1.19 1.05 -1.37
CA ARG A 34 -0.78 1.34 0.00
C ARG A 34 -1.91 1.12 0.99
N ALA A 35 -3.09 1.67 0.73
CA ALA A 35 -4.26 1.50 1.59
C ALA A 35 -4.66 0.01 1.70
N ASP A 36 -4.68 -0.70 0.58
CA ASP A 36 -5.01 -2.13 0.51
C ASP A 36 -3.99 -3.00 1.26
N ALA A 37 -2.70 -2.68 1.14
CA ALA A 37 -1.63 -3.40 1.83
C ALA A 37 -1.71 -3.20 3.35
N TRP A 38 -1.95 -1.98 3.84
CA TRP A 38 -2.17 -1.71 5.26
C TRP A 38 -3.40 -2.43 5.81
N ALA A 39 -4.54 -2.39 5.09
CA ALA A 39 -5.76 -3.09 5.50
C ALA A 39 -5.55 -4.61 5.53
N SER A 40 -4.85 -5.17 4.54
CA SER A 40 -4.52 -6.60 4.48
C SER A 40 -3.60 -7.02 5.63
N LEU A 41 -2.64 -6.17 6.01
CA LEU A 41 -1.70 -6.45 7.09
C LEU A 41 -2.41 -6.49 8.44
N GLU A 42 -3.31 -5.54 8.68
CA GLU A 42 -4.14 -5.49 9.89
C GLU A 42 -5.01 -6.74 10.02
N GLU A 43 -5.62 -7.17 8.92
CA GLU A 43 -6.43 -8.38 8.90
C GLU A 43 -5.60 -9.65 9.15
N ALA A 44 -4.44 -9.79 8.51
CA ALA A 44 -3.55 -10.92 8.72
C ALA A 44 -3.04 -10.98 10.17
N ALA A 45 -2.68 -9.83 10.75
CA ALA A 45 -2.25 -9.74 12.15
C ALA A 45 -3.36 -10.12 13.14
N ARG A 46 -4.61 -9.64 12.91
CA ARG A 46 -5.78 -10.05 13.71
C ARG A 46 -6.01 -11.56 13.65
N ARG A 47 -5.88 -12.17 12.47
CA ARG A 47 -5.98 -13.63 12.32
C ARG A 47 -4.88 -14.33 13.09
N LEU A 48 -3.62 -13.89 13.00
CA LEU A 48 -2.52 -14.44 13.78
C LEU A 48 -2.73 -14.36 15.30
N ALA A 49 -3.34 -13.26 15.78
CA ALA A 49 -3.62 -13.06 17.20
C ALA A 49 -4.72 -13.98 17.73
N THR A 50 -5.63 -14.41 16.88
CA THR A 50 -6.79 -15.26 17.24
C THR A 50 -6.56 -16.74 16.92
N LEU A 51 -5.65 -17.06 15.99
CA LEU A 51 -5.36 -18.43 15.57
C LEU A 51 -4.53 -19.16 16.64
N PRO A 52 -4.89 -20.42 17.00
CA PRO A 52 -4.09 -21.24 17.90
C PRO A 52 -2.64 -21.37 17.42
N ARG A 53 -1.69 -21.38 18.37
CA ARG A 53 -0.25 -21.55 18.05
C ARG A 53 0.07 -22.87 17.34
N THR A 54 -0.76 -23.89 17.52
CA THR A 54 -0.60 -25.22 16.93
C THR A 54 -1.33 -25.37 15.59
N SER A 55 -1.92 -24.30 15.05
CA SER A 55 -2.64 -24.38 13.78
C SER A 55 -1.67 -24.49 12.60
N ASP A 56 -1.95 -25.44 11.71
CA ASP A 56 -1.18 -25.63 10.47
C ASP A 56 -1.28 -24.43 9.50
N ALA A 57 -2.28 -23.56 9.67
CA ALA A 57 -2.45 -22.35 8.86
C ALA A 57 -1.59 -21.17 9.34
N ARG A 58 -0.91 -21.31 10.48
CA ARG A 58 -0.11 -20.24 11.07
C ARG A 58 1.12 -19.85 10.24
N PRO A 59 1.93 -20.79 9.69
CA PRO A 59 3.07 -20.45 8.86
C PRO A 59 2.69 -19.63 7.62
N ASP A 60 1.55 -19.96 6.99
CA ASP A 60 1.05 -19.23 5.82
C ASP A 60 0.66 -17.79 6.18
N LEU A 61 0.03 -17.58 7.33
CA LEU A 61 -0.27 -16.24 7.83
C LEU A 61 0.99 -15.47 8.23
N ASP A 62 1.98 -16.13 8.84
CA ASP A 62 3.26 -15.52 9.20
C ASP A 62 4.01 -15.05 7.94
N ALA A 63 4.02 -15.88 6.89
CA ALA A 63 4.57 -15.53 5.58
C ALA A 63 3.80 -14.36 4.95
N ARG A 64 2.47 -14.38 5.01
CA ARG A 64 1.63 -13.31 4.47
C ARG A 64 1.89 -11.96 5.13
N VAL A 65 2.14 -11.94 6.44
CA VAL A 65 2.50 -10.71 7.16
C VAL A 65 3.85 -10.18 6.70
N GLU A 66 4.88 -11.02 6.53
CA GLU A 66 6.18 -10.56 6.03
C GLU A 66 6.10 -10.04 4.58
N GLU A 67 5.35 -10.70 3.70
CA GLU A 67 5.10 -10.23 2.33
C GLU A 67 4.50 -8.82 2.31
N LEU A 68 3.51 -8.57 3.16
CA LEU A 68 2.85 -7.27 3.24
C LEU A 68 3.78 -6.18 3.80
N LEU A 69 4.62 -6.53 4.78
CA LEU A 69 5.65 -5.63 5.31
C LEU A 69 6.74 -5.33 4.25
N ASP A 70 7.11 -6.31 3.42
CA ASP A 70 8.04 -6.11 2.31
C ASP A 70 7.44 -5.22 1.22
N LEU A 71 6.15 -5.38 0.92
CA LEU A 71 5.43 -4.50 -0.01
C LEU A 71 5.34 -3.06 0.51
N LEU A 72 5.02 -2.89 1.80
CA LEU A 72 4.89 -1.57 2.43
C LEU A 72 6.22 -0.84 2.60
N GLY A 73 7.34 -1.56 2.77
CA GLY A 73 8.68 -0.98 2.96
C GLY A 73 9.06 0.11 1.96
N PRO A 74 9.11 -0.18 0.64
CA PRO A 74 9.45 0.81 -0.37
C PRO A 74 8.34 1.85 -0.55
N ILE A 75 7.06 1.47 -0.42
CA ILE A 75 5.94 2.40 -0.52
C ILE A 75 6.10 3.48 0.55
N GLU A 76 6.20 3.12 1.83
CA GLU A 76 6.32 4.05 2.96
C GLU A 76 7.57 4.95 2.93
N SER A 77 8.53 4.71 2.03
CA SER A 77 9.64 5.65 1.81
C SER A 77 9.19 6.96 1.15
N CYS A 78 8.06 6.94 0.43
CA CYS A 78 7.47 8.10 -0.24
C CYS A 78 6.46 8.86 0.63
N TRP A 79 6.14 8.38 1.85
CA TRP A 79 5.20 9.03 2.77
C TRP A 79 5.88 9.44 4.06
N SER A 80 5.48 10.59 4.62
CA SER A 80 5.96 11.07 5.91
C SER A 80 5.36 10.30 7.08
N ALA A 81 4.15 9.74 6.92
CA ALA A 81 3.48 8.97 7.96
C ALA A 81 2.55 7.88 7.38
N PRO A 82 2.46 6.70 8.02
CA PRO A 82 3.21 6.32 9.22
C PRO A 82 4.70 6.04 8.96
N GLY A 83 5.10 5.87 7.70
CA GLY A 83 6.49 5.89 7.27
C GLY A 83 7.26 4.60 7.57
N THR A 84 8.49 4.54 7.06
CA THR A 84 9.36 3.35 7.14
C THR A 84 9.68 2.92 8.57
N ALA A 85 9.70 3.86 9.52
CA ALA A 85 9.94 3.56 10.93
C ALA A 85 8.84 2.67 11.52
N ALA A 86 7.58 2.93 11.18
CA ALA A 86 6.45 2.11 11.62
C ALA A 86 6.52 0.70 11.03
N VAL A 87 6.82 0.56 9.74
CA VAL A 87 6.98 -0.76 9.10
C VAL A 87 8.08 -1.58 9.78
N ARG A 88 9.22 -0.94 10.10
CA ARG A 88 10.32 -1.61 10.81
C ARG A 88 9.92 -2.07 12.21
N GLU A 89 9.17 -1.24 12.94
CA GLU A 89 8.68 -1.58 14.28
C GLU A 89 7.72 -2.78 14.24
N LEU A 90 6.76 -2.77 13.31
CA LEU A 90 5.80 -3.88 13.13
C LEU A 90 6.51 -5.19 12.76
N ARG A 91 7.52 -5.13 11.89
CA ARG A 91 8.36 -6.29 11.57
C ARG A 91 9.09 -6.84 12.81
N ALA A 92 9.59 -5.97 13.68
CA ALA A 92 10.24 -6.42 14.92
C ALA A 92 9.24 -7.11 15.87
N LEU A 93 8.02 -6.58 15.99
CA LEU A 93 6.95 -7.19 16.79
C LEU A 93 6.52 -8.55 16.24
N HIS A 94 6.38 -8.66 14.91
CA HIS A 94 6.04 -9.90 14.23
C HIS A 94 7.09 -10.99 14.50
N ARG A 95 8.38 -10.68 14.30
CA ARG A 95 9.48 -11.62 14.52
C ARG A 95 9.65 -12.02 15.98
N ALA A 96 9.22 -11.18 16.93
CA ALA A 96 9.16 -11.53 18.34
C ALA A 96 8.03 -12.52 18.68
N GLY A 97 7.12 -12.80 17.73
CA GLY A 97 5.98 -13.69 17.93
C GLY A 97 4.86 -13.11 18.79
N ASP A 98 4.88 -11.80 19.05
CA ASP A 98 3.88 -11.09 19.85
C ASP A 98 2.75 -10.55 18.98
N ALA A 99 1.89 -11.47 18.51
CA ALA A 99 0.78 -11.15 17.62
C ALA A 99 -0.22 -10.14 18.22
N ARG A 100 -0.35 -10.10 19.55
CA ARG A 100 -1.22 -9.14 20.23
C ARG A 100 -0.63 -7.74 20.15
N LYS A 101 0.63 -7.58 20.55
CA LYS A 101 1.31 -6.28 20.47
C LYS A 101 1.45 -5.78 19.04
N LEU A 102 1.65 -6.69 18.08
CA LEU A 102 1.62 -6.37 16.64
C LEU A 102 0.27 -5.76 16.24
N THR A 103 -0.85 -6.38 16.64
CA THR A 103 -2.21 -5.93 16.31
C THR A 103 -2.54 -4.59 16.97
N ASP A 104 -2.20 -4.44 18.25
CA ASP A 104 -2.40 -3.19 18.99
C ASP A 104 -1.63 -2.05 18.31
N ARG A 105 -0.35 -2.27 17.97
CA ARG A 105 0.47 -1.28 17.30
C ARG A 105 -0.01 -0.94 15.90
N LEU A 106 -0.46 -1.93 15.12
CA LEU A 106 -1.08 -1.71 13.81
C LEU A 106 -2.28 -0.77 13.90
N THR A 107 -3.11 -0.95 14.92
CA THR A 107 -4.29 -0.10 15.14
C THR A 107 -3.90 1.35 15.42
N GLU A 108 -2.88 1.57 16.27
CA GLU A 108 -2.38 2.91 16.58
C GLU A 108 -1.77 3.61 15.36
N VAL A 109 -0.98 2.88 14.58
CA VAL A 109 -0.28 3.38 13.39
C VAL A 109 -1.25 3.77 12.28
N ARG A 110 -2.41 3.08 12.20
CA ARG A 110 -3.43 3.30 11.16
C ARG A 110 -4.43 4.39 11.52
N GLN A 111 -4.52 4.80 12.78
CA GLN A 111 -5.39 5.92 13.17
C GLN A 111 -4.91 7.16 12.42
N PRO A 112 -5.78 7.87 11.68
CA PRO A 112 -5.42 9.19 11.18
C PRO A 112 -5.00 10.01 12.39
N PHE A 113 -3.83 10.64 12.33
CA PHE A 113 -3.35 11.56 13.37
C PHE A 113 -4.48 12.53 13.69
N SER A 114 -5.22 12.27 14.76
CA SER A 114 -6.24 13.16 15.27
C SER A 114 -5.49 14.23 16.03
N GLY A 115 -4.96 15.19 15.27
CA GLY A 115 -4.34 16.43 15.75
C GLY A 115 -5.17 17.61 15.30
#